data_AF-A0A2E4PDZ2-F1
#
_entry.id   AF-A0A2E4PDZ2-F1
#
_cell.length_a   1.000
_cell.length_b   1.000
_cell.length_c   1.000
_cell.angle_alpha   90.00
_cell.angle_beta   90.00
_cell.angle_gamma   90.00
#
_symmetry.space_group_name_H-M   'P 1'
#
loop_
_entity.id
_entity.type
_entity.pdbx_description
1 polymer ?
#
loop_
_entity_poly.entity_id
_entity_poly.type
_entity_poly.pdbx_seq_one_letter_code
_entity_poly.pdbx_strand_id
1 'polypeptide(L)'
;MKTDRYTKVVLTVIAACLVINILEKIEIMPKAYASVDSKPTSAGSNYAVVPLNEDGSISVSLTNTAPMDVNIVGIRTSDDLDVNVNLQKIGGYSTYGEIPVKVKQ
;
A
#
# COMPACT_ATOMS: atom_id res chain seq x y z
N MET A 1 63.65 31.62 -11.23
CA MET A 1 62.54 31.54 -12.21
C MET A 1 62.18 30.12 -12.68
N LYS A 2 63.10 29.14 -12.73
CA LYS A 2 62.78 27.76 -13.20
C LYS A 2 61.90 26.97 -12.22
N THR A 3 62.14 27.10 -10.91
CA THR A 3 61.39 26.42 -9.84
C THR A 3 59.89 26.74 -9.84
N ASP A 4 59.54 27.97 -10.18
CA ASP A 4 58.15 28.46 -10.21
C ASP A 4 57.29 27.67 -11.21
N ARG A 5 57.86 27.32 -12.38
CA ARG A 5 57.16 26.49 -13.37
C ARG A 5 56.95 25.06 -12.90
N TYR A 6 57.93 24.46 -12.23
CA TYR A 6 57.80 23.10 -11.71
C TYR A 6 56.71 23.01 -10.64
N THR A 7 56.71 23.92 -9.68
CA THR A 7 55.67 23.96 -8.64
C THR A 7 54.29 24.17 -9.24
N LYS A 8 54.16 25.06 -10.23
CA LYS A 8 52.88 25.32 -10.90
C LYS A 8 52.35 24.11 -11.67
N VAL A 9 53.22 23.37 -12.36
CA VAL A 9 52.84 22.14 -13.08
C VAL A 9 52.39 21.06 -12.09
N VAL A 10 53.18 20.81 -11.04
CA VAL A 10 52.84 19.79 -10.02
C VAL A 10 51.52 20.13 -9.31
N LEU A 11 51.31 21.40 -8.96
CA LEU A 11 50.08 21.87 -8.34
C LEU A 11 48.86 21.65 -9.25
N THR A 12 49.02 21.89 -10.55
CA THR A 12 47.95 21.70 -11.54
C THR A 12 47.59 20.22 -11.68
N VAL A 13 48.59 19.33 -11.67
CA VAL A 13 48.37 17.87 -11.74
C VAL A 13 47.66 17.36 -10.49
N ILE A 14 48.08 17.79 -9.29
CA ILE A 14 47.42 17.40 -8.02
C ILE A 14 45.97 17.90 -7.99
N ALA A 15 45.72 19.13 -8.43
CA ALA A 15 44.37 19.68 -8.53
C ALA A 15 43.50 18.87 -9.51
N ALA A 16 44.02 18.48 -10.67
CA ALA A 16 43.30 17.65 -11.63
C ALA A 16 42.94 16.27 -11.04
N CYS A 17 43.87 15.60 -10.37
CA CYS A 17 43.62 14.31 -9.72
C CYS A 17 42.56 14.40 -8.60
N LEU A 18 42.56 15.50 -7.84
CA LEU A 18 41.56 15.77 -6.80
C LEU A 18 40.17 16.02 -7.39
N VAL A 19 40.07 16.76 -8.49
CA VAL A 19 38.80 17.01 -9.19
C VAL A 19 38.18 15.71 -9.69
N ILE A 20 38.97 14.82 -10.29
CA ILE A 20 38.50 13.51 -10.77
C ILE A 20 38.01 12.64 -9.59
N ASN A 21 38.76 12.59 -8.48
CA ASN A 21 38.36 11.85 -7.27
C ASN A 21 37.05 12.36 -6.65
N ILE A 22 36.78 13.66 -6.76
CA ILE A 22 35.53 14.26 -6.29
C ILE A 22 34.38 13.97 -7.24
N LEU A 23 34.60 13.95 -8.56
CA LEU A 23 33.57 13.61 -9.55
C LEU A 23 33.03 12.19 -9.36
N GLU A 24 33.86 11.21 -9.01
CA GLU A 24 33.43 9.84 -8.72
C GLU A 24 32.60 9.74 -7.42
N LYS A 25 32.85 10.62 -6.45
CA LYS A 25 32.13 10.66 -5.16
C LYS A 25 30.88 11.51 -5.21
N ILE A 26 30.72 12.34 -6.23
CA ILE A 26 29.46 13.02 -6.50
C ILE A 26 28.53 11.95 -7.07
N GLU A 27 27.81 11.28 -6.17
CA GLU A 27 26.61 10.52 -6.48
C GLU A 27 25.54 11.53 -6.96
N ILE A 28 25.68 12.02 -8.22
CA ILE A 28 24.75 12.97 -8.88
C ILE A 28 23.32 12.42 -8.92
N MET A 29 23.19 11.10 -8.83
CA MET A 29 21.93 10.45 -8.53
C MET A 29 21.85 10.12 -7.04
N PRO A 30 21.05 10.85 -6.25
CA PRO A 30 20.76 10.43 -4.89
C PRO A 30 20.18 9.01 -4.94
N LYS A 31 20.77 8.09 -4.17
CA LYS A 31 20.18 6.77 -3.97
C LYS A 31 18.83 6.98 -3.30
N ALA A 32 17.76 6.59 -3.99
CA ALA A 32 16.41 6.67 -3.46
C ALA A 32 16.28 5.67 -2.31
N TYR A 33 16.54 6.13 -1.09
CA TYR A 33 16.11 5.44 0.11
C TYR A 33 14.59 5.57 0.16
N ALA A 34 13.88 4.52 -0.22
CA ALA A 34 12.45 4.42 0.00
C ALA A 34 12.22 4.36 1.52
N SER A 35 11.99 5.53 2.15
CA SER A 35 11.41 5.57 3.48
C SER A 35 10.00 5.04 3.34
N VAL A 36 9.77 3.82 3.81
CA VAL A 36 8.42 3.28 3.99
C VAL A 36 7.85 3.95 5.23
N ASP A 37 7.56 5.25 5.14
CA ASP A 37 6.71 5.91 6.11
C ASP A 37 5.30 5.35 5.91
N SER A 38 4.99 4.30 6.66
CA SER A 38 3.72 3.56 6.65
C SER A 38 2.56 4.35 7.25
N LYS A 39 2.56 5.68 7.12
CA LYS A 39 1.43 6.53 7.50
C LYS A 39 0.67 6.89 6.22
N PRO A 40 -0.50 6.27 5.96
CA PRO A 40 -1.32 6.67 4.84
C PRO A 40 -1.84 8.08 5.10
N THR A 41 -1.18 9.08 4.49
CA THR A 41 -1.75 10.41 4.35
C THR A 41 -2.62 10.41 3.11
N SER A 42 -3.93 10.52 3.28
CA SER A 42 -4.75 11.41 2.47
C SER A 42 -6.17 11.47 3.03
N ALA A 43 -6.52 12.59 3.66
CA ALA A 43 -7.87 12.89 4.14
C ALA A 43 -8.85 13.23 3.00
N GLY A 44 -8.77 12.55 1.85
CA GLY A 44 -9.60 12.86 0.68
C GLY A 44 -9.54 11.90 -0.51
N SER A 45 -8.84 10.76 -0.45
CA SER A 45 -8.87 9.75 -1.52
C SER A 45 -9.85 8.62 -1.19
N ASN A 46 -10.71 8.24 -2.15
CA ASN A 46 -11.64 7.11 -2.05
C ASN A 46 -10.95 5.72 -1.98
N TYR A 47 -9.63 5.70 -1.86
CA TYR A 47 -8.84 4.49 -1.70
C TYR A 47 -7.79 4.73 -0.63
N ALA A 48 -7.50 3.65 0.11
CA ALA A 48 -6.44 3.59 1.10
C ALA A 48 -5.46 2.50 0.66
N VAL A 49 -4.16 2.75 0.86
CA VAL A 49 -3.15 1.71 0.72
C VAL A 49 -3.19 0.87 1.99
N VAL A 50 -3.52 -0.41 1.83
CA VAL A 50 -3.56 -1.38 2.92
C VAL A 50 -2.38 -2.35 2.76
N PRO A 51 -1.68 -2.70 3.86
CA PRO A 51 -0.63 -3.71 3.80
C PRO A 51 -1.26 -5.09 3.50
N LEU A 52 -0.54 -5.90 2.71
CA LEU A 52 -0.89 -7.29 2.46
C LEU A 52 -0.16 -8.19 3.46
N ASN A 53 -0.82 -9.27 3.85
CA ASN A 53 -0.20 -10.37 4.58
C ASN A 53 0.71 -11.19 3.64
N GLU A 54 1.58 -12.04 4.20
CA GLU A 54 2.49 -12.89 3.41
C GLU A 54 1.76 -13.87 2.48
N ASP A 55 0.54 -14.26 2.82
CA ASP A 55 -0.34 -15.12 2.02
C ASP A 55 -1.15 -14.34 0.95
N GLY A 56 -0.96 -13.02 0.86
CA GLY A 56 -1.69 -12.15 -0.06
C GLY A 56 -3.08 -11.75 0.41
N SER A 57 -3.50 -12.16 1.61
CA SER A 57 -4.77 -11.72 2.21
C SER A 57 -4.68 -10.30 2.78
N ILE A 58 -5.84 -9.68 3.00
CA ILE A 58 -5.96 -8.37 3.63
C ILE A 58 -6.89 -8.52 4.84
N SER A 59 -6.39 -8.17 6.03
CA SER A 59 -7.18 -8.13 7.25
C SER A 59 -7.56 -6.68 7.55
N VAL A 60 -8.86 -6.38 7.47
CA VAL A 60 -9.40 -5.04 7.73
C VAL A 60 -10.51 -5.11 8.78
N SER A 61 -10.46 -4.19 9.75
CA SER A 61 -11.56 -3.95 10.68
C SER A 61 -12.21 -2.62 10.32
N LEU A 62 -13.50 -2.64 10.03
CA LEU A 62 -14.24 -1.45 9.65
C LEU A 62 -15.06 -0.96 10.84
N THR A 63 -14.65 0.19 11.37
CA THR A 63 -15.44 0.96 12.34
C THR A 63 -16.00 2.18 11.62
N ASN A 64 -17.26 2.10 11.19
CA ASN A 64 -17.97 3.24 10.59
C ASN A 64 -19.14 3.66 11.49
N THR A 65 -19.33 4.97 11.64
CA THR A 65 -20.46 5.55 12.38
C THR A 65 -21.72 5.65 11.52
N ALA A 66 -21.60 5.56 10.19
CA ALA A 66 -22.71 5.58 9.25
C ALA A 66 -22.97 4.19 8.62
N PRO A 67 -24.21 3.92 8.16
CA PRO A 67 -24.50 2.72 7.38
C PRO A 67 -23.59 2.63 6.16
N MET A 68 -23.05 1.44 5.91
CA MET A 68 -22.14 1.16 4.82
C MET A 68 -22.80 0.20 3.83
N ASP A 69 -22.67 0.50 2.55
CA ASP A 69 -23.04 -0.41 1.47
C ASP A 69 -21.83 -1.26 1.08
N VAL A 70 -22.00 -2.59 1.09
CA VAL A 70 -20.94 -3.56 0.79
C VAL A 70 -21.50 -4.65 -0.12
N ASN A 71 -20.82 -4.90 -1.23
CA ASN A 71 -21.11 -6.04 -2.08
C ASN A 71 -20.25 -7.25 -1.66
N ILE A 72 -20.89 -8.28 -1.13
CA ILE A 72 -20.21 -9.49 -0.66
C ILE A 72 -20.46 -10.63 -1.66
N VAL A 73 -19.39 -11.17 -2.23
CA VAL A 73 -19.48 -12.28 -3.20
C VAL A 73 -19.70 -13.63 -2.51
N GLY A 74 -19.18 -13.79 -1.29
CA GLY A 74 -19.36 -15.02 -0.52
C GLY A 74 -18.94 -14.85 0.93
N ILE A 75 -19.60 -15.61 1.80
CA ILE A 75 -19.29 -15.65 3.24
C ILE A 75 -19.02 -17.10 3.60
N ARG A 76 -17.88 -17.34 4.27
CA ARG A 76 -17.53 -18.64 4.84
C ARG A 76 -17.33 -18.43 6.33
N THR A 77 -18.24 -18.96 7.13
CA THR A 77 -18.20 -18.93 8.58
C THR A 77 -18.36 -20.36 9.10
N SER A 78 -17.73 -20.66 10.24
CA SER A 78 -17.91 -21.91 10.96
C SER A 78 -19.04 -21.85 11.99
N ASP A 79 -19.50 -20.65 12.32
CA ASP A 79 -20.53 -20.38 13.33
C ASP A 79 -21.78 -19.78 12.67
N ASP A 80 -22.87 -19.75 13.42
CA ASP A 80 -24.15 -19.19 12.98
C ASP A 80 -24.01 -17.71 12.61
N LEU A 81 -24.49 -17.35 11.41
CA LEU A 81 -24.50 -15.98 10.91
C LEU A 81 -25.94 -15.47 10.85
N ASP A 82 -26.28 -14.57 11.77
CA ASP A 82 -27.55 -13.85 11.73
C ASP A 82 -27.48 -12.71 10.70
N VAL A 83 -28.34 -12.78 9.68
CA VAL A 83 -28.42 -11.80 8.60
C VAL A 83 -29.87 -11.44 8.32
N ASN A 84 -30.20 -10.16 8.51
CA ASN A 84 -31.50 -9.62 8.13
C ASN A 84 -31.53 -9.32 6.63
N VAL A 85 -32.09 -10.25 5.86
CA VAL A 85 -32.15 -10.20 4.39
C VAL A 85 -33.52 -9.75 3.90
N ASN A 86 -33.55 -8.73 3.03
CA ASN A 86 -34.74 -8.36 2.27
C ASN A 86 -34.70 -9.07 0.91
N LEU A 87 -35.25 -10.29 0.86
CA LEU A 87 -35.26 -11.11 -0.35
C LEU A 87 -36.46 -10.77 -1.24
N GLN A 88 -36.21 -10.45 -2.50
CA GLN A 88 -37.27 -10.33 -3.51
C GLN A 88 -37.74 -11.70 -4.02
N LYS A 89 -36.81 -12.66 -4.09
CA LYS A 89 -37.07 -14.03 -4.56
C LYS A 89 -36.12 -15.00 -3.90
N ILE A 90 -36.64 -16.14 -3.47
CA ILE A 90 -35.85 -17.30 -3.02
C ILE A 90 -35.90 -18.33 -4.14
N GLY A 91 -34.75 -18.81 -4.59
CA GLY A 91 -34.62 -19.85 -5.62
C GLY A 91 -33.86 -21.05 -5.07
N GLY A 92 -34.38 -22.25 -5.27
CA GLY A 92 -33.79 -23.50 -4.78
C GLY A 92 -34.82 -24.62 -4.70
N TYR A 93 -34.35 -25.86 -4.52
CA TYR A 93 -35.22 -27.04 -4.45
C TYR A 93 -35.59 -27.45 -3.02
N SER A 94 -34.82 -27.04 -2.02
CA SER A 94 -35.05 -27.37 -0.61
C SER A 94 -34.34 -26.40 0.33
N THR A 95 -34.87 -26.24 1.53
CA THR A 95 -34.25 -25.52 2.65
C THR A 95 -34.11 -26.47 3.82
N TYR A 96 -33.07 -26.30 4.64
CA TYR A 96 -32.87 -27.07 5.87
C TYR A 96 -33.15 -26.15 7.05
N GLY A 97 -34.24 -26.41 7.78
CA GLY A 97 -34.72 -25.57 8.89
C GLY A 97 -36.07 -24.88 8.65
N GLU A 98 -36.62 -24.30 9.71
CA GLU A 98 -37.88 -23.55 9.66
C GLU A 98 -37.63 -22.14 9.08
N ILE A 99 -38.41 -21.75 8.07
CA ILE A 99 -38.41 -20.38 7.54
C ILE A 99 -39.74 -19.74 7.93
N PRO A 100 -39.75 -18.76 8.85
CA PRO A 100 -40.98 -18.07 9.23
C PRO A 100 -41.47 -17.20 8.05
N VAL A 101 -42.51 -17.67 7.35
CA VAL A 101 -43.14 -16.94 6.23
C VAL A 101 -44.52 -16.42 6.62
N LYS A 102 -44.82 -15.17 6.24
CA LYS A 102 -46.18 -14.62 6.30
C LYS A 102 -46.77 -14.63 4.89
N VAL A 103 -47.69 -15.56 4.65
CA VAL A 103 -48.42 -15.62 3.37
C VAL A 103 -49.52 -14.56 3.38
N LYS A 104 -49.49 -13.64 2.42
CA LYS A 104 -50.63 -12.74 2.13
C LYS A 104 -51.51 -13.42 1.09
N GLN A 105 -52.78 -13.64 1.42
CA GLN A 105 -53.81 -14.11 0.48
C GLN A 105 -54.28 -12.97 -0.42
#